data_AF-A0AAV9KX83-F1
#
_entry.id   AF-A0AAV9KX83-F1
#
_cell.length_a   1.000
_cell.length_b   1.000
_cell.length_c   1.000
_cell.angle_alpha   90.00
_cell.angle_beta   90.00
_cell.angle_gamma   90.00
#
_symmetry.space_group_name_H-M   'P 1'
#
loop_
_entity.id
_entity.type
_entity.pdbx_description
1 polymer ?
#
loop_
_entity_poly.entity_id
_entity_poly.type
_entity_poly.pdbx_seq_one_letter_code
_entity_poly.pdbx_strand_id
1 'polypeptide(L)'
;MIHVTLTDVVTPLSTTIDALAVNIAVCEHNQGSTEEVMTLKAAIAELRKDVDHLMSTDVSMVFGTVEIPDVPEMPQTITGHGYRAKQIVDPESEAETDEEMLEKTEGAADEDLTEMEAIRIDAVVQASLAPVAGSSGAGPSRGHFGH
;
A
#
# COMPACT_ATOMS: atom_id res chain seq x y z
N MET A 1 -3.78 -13.66 14.28
CA MET A 1 -2.63 -13.85 13.36
C MET A 1 -2.44 -12.69 12.38
N ILE A 2 -3.48 -11.90 12.08
CA ILE A 2 -3.46 -10.82 11.08
C ILE A 2 -2.75 -9.53 11.58
N HIS A 3 -2.79 -9.24 12.88
CA HIS A 3 -2.11 -8.06 13.43
C HIS A 3 -0.57 -8.13 13.32
N VAL A 4 0.00 -9.34 13.45
CA VAL A 4 1.46 -9.55 13.31
C VAL A 4 1.92 -9.25 11.88
N THR A 5 1.10 -9.51 10.87
CA THR A 5 1.51 -9.37 9.46
C THR A 5 1.57 -7.93 8.96
N LEU A 6 0.79 -7.00 9.51
CA LEU A 6 0.81 -5.60 9.05
C LEU A 6 1.97 -4.82 9.65
N THR A 7 2.25 -5.02 10.95
CA THR A 7 3.39 -4.40 11.63
C THR A 7 4.73 -4.78 10.97
N ASP A 8 4.87 -6.04 10.54
CA ASP A 8 6.06 -6.53 9.85
C ASP A 8 6.31 -5.86 8.49
N VAL A 9 5.27 -5.32 7.85
CA VAL A 9 5.37 -4.61 6.55
C VAL A 9 5.54 -3.10 6.75
N VAL A 10 4.82 -2.51 7.70
CA VAL A 10 4.80 -1.05 7.88
C VAL A 10 6.02 -0.55 8.66
N THR A 11 6.61 -1.36 9.55
CA THR A 11 7.83 -0.97 10.29
C THR A 11 9.03 -0.73 9.36
N PRO A 12 9.35 -1.62 8.39
CA PRO A 12 10.36 -1.33 7.38
C PRO A 12 10.06 -0.10 6.53
N LEU A 13 8.79 0.12 6.19
CA LEU A 13 8.37 1.29 5.39
C LEU A 13 8.64 2.59 6.15
N SER A 14 8.24 2.68 7.42
CA SER A 14 8.50 3.83 8.29
C SER A 14 10.00 4.13 8.40
N THR A 15 10.83 3.09 8.59
CA THR A 15 12.29 3.21 8.64
C THR A 15 12.87 3.77 7.33
N THR A 16 12.33 3.33 6.20
CA THR A 16 12.76 3.80 4.87
C THR A 16 12.39 5.27 4.66
N ILE A 17 11.21 5.70 5.10
CA ILE A 17 10.76 7.10 5.06
C ILE A 17 11.69 7.99 5.89
N ASP A 18 12.08 7.55 7.09
CA ASP A 18 13.02 8.29 7.93
C ASP A 18 14.41 8.41 7.27
N ALA A 19 14.90 7.32 6.65
CA ALA A 19 16.16 7.36 5.90
C ALA A 19 16.09 8.31 4.68
N LEU A 20 14.96 8.32 3.97
CA LEU A 20 14.72 9.26 2.86
C LEU A 20 14.71 10.72 3.37
N ALA A 21 14.07 11.00 4.50
CA ALA A 21 14.07 12.34 5.10
C ALA A 21 15.48 12.82 5.44
N VAL A 22 16.34 11.94 5.97
CA VAL A 22 17.76 12.25 6.23
C VAL A 22 18.51 12.54 4.93
N ASN A 23 18.33 11.72 3.90
CA ASN A 23 18.99 11.93 2.60
C ASN A 23 18.55 13.24 1.93
N ILE A 24 17.26 13.60 2.03
CA ILE A 24 16.75 14.89 1.54
C ILE A 24 17.41 16.05 2.28
N ALA A 25 17.58 15.96 3.60
CA ALA A 25 18.27 16.99 4.36
C ALA A 25 19.74 17.16 3.93
N VAL A 26 20.42 16.06 3.59
CA VAL A 26 21.79 16.10 3.03
C VAL A 26 21.79 16.73 1.63
N CYS A 27 20.83 16.40 0.77
CA CYS A 27 20.69 17.03 -0.55
C CYS A 27 20.42 18.53 -0.44
N GLU A 28 19.51 18.94 0.45
CA GLU A 28 19.17 20.34 0.73
C GLU A 28 20.39 21.13 1.20
N HIS A 29 21.24 20.52 2.03
CA HIS A 29 22.49 21.15 2.47
C HIS A 29 23.50 21.34 1.33
N ASN A 30 23.64 20.37 0.44
CA ASN A 30 24.68 20.39 -0.60
C ASN A 30 24.29 21.16 -1.85
N GLN A 31 23.01 21.12 -2.24
CA GLN A 31 22.50 21.72 -3.47
C GLN A 31 21.68 22.99 -3.20
N GLY A 32 21.40 23.29 -1.93
CA GLY A 32 20.45 24.33 -1.53
C GLY A 32 19.01 23.82 -1.53
N SER A 33 18.11 24.65 -1.01
CA SER A 33 16.67 24.37 -0.99
C SER A 33 16.07 24.71 -2.36
N THR A 34 16.18 23.77 -3.29
CA THR A 34 15.52 23.88 -4.61
C THR A 34 14.04 23.56 -4.48
N GLU A 35 13.23 24.05 -5.42
CA GLU A 35 11.77 23.80 -5.46
C GLU A 35 11.46 22.29 -5.50
N GLU A 36 12.29 21.51 -6.19
CA GLU A 36 12.19 20.05 -6.27
C GLU A 36 12.43 19.40 -4.90
N VAL A 37 13.47 19.81 -4.17
CA VAL A 37 13.79 19.29 -2.83
C VAL A 37 12.68 19.66 -1.83
N MET A 38 12.14 20.88 -1.91
CA MET A 38 11.01 21.30 -1.08
C MET A 38 9.74 20.48 -1.37
N THR A 39 9.42 20.27 -2.65
CA THR A 39 8.27 19.47 -3.08
C THR A 39 8.40 18.02 -2.59
N LEU A 40 9.57 17.41 -2.79
CA LEU A 40 9.84 16.04 -2.34
C LEU A 40 9.77 15.92 -0.81
N LYS A 41 10.29 16.90 -0.08
CA LYS A 41 10.22 16.95 1.39
C LYS A 41 8.77 17.04 1.89
N ALA A 42 7.93 17.83 1.22
CA ALA A 42 6.51 17.92 1.53
C ALA A 42 5.79 16.58 1.28
N ALA A 43 6.06 15.95 0.14
CA ALA A 43 5.49 14.64 -0.19
C ALA A 43 5.91 13.54 0.81
N ILE A 44 7.17 13.52 1.25
CA ILE A 44 7.63 12.60 2.30
C ILE A 44 6.95 12.87 3.65
N ALA A 45 6.70 14.14 3.98
CA ALA A 45 5.97 14.49 5.19
C ALA A 45 4.49 14.08 5.14
N GLU A 46 3.87 14.12 3.96
CA GLU A 46 2.52 13.60 3.73
C GLU A 46 2.47 12.07 3.84
N LEU A 47 3.37 11.38 3.14
CA LEU A 47 3.49 9.92 3.20
C LEU A 47 3.70 9.42 4.64
N ARG A 48 4.47 10.15 5.46
CA ARG A 48 4.64 9.83 6.88
C ARG A 48 3.32 9.87 7.64
N LYS A 49 2.47 10.87 7.39
CA LYS A 49 1.14 10.97 8.03
C LYS A 49 0.26 9.79 7.63
N ASP A 50 0.30 9.39 6.37
CA ASP A 50 -0.50 8.27 5.88
C ASP A 50 -0.04 6.95 6.51
N VAL A 51 1.27 6.75 6.63
CA VAL A 51 1.85 5.58 7.31
C VAL A 51 1.52 5.56 8.81
N ASP A 52 1.59 6.72 9.48
CA ASP A 52 1.20 6.85 10.88
C ASP A 52 -0.30 6.57 11.07
N HIS A 53 -1.13 7.04 10.13
CA HIS A 53 -2.57 6.75 10.13
C HIS A 53 -2.83 5.25 9.94
N LEU A 54 -2.11 4.60 9.03
CA LEU A 54 -2.19 3.16 8.80
C LEU A 54 -1.78 2.35 10.04
N MET A 55 -0.76 2.79 10.79
CA MET A 55 -0.37 2.16 12.05
C MET A 55 -1.37 2.38 13.18
N SER A 56 -2.03 3.53 13.19
CA SER A 56 -3.03 3.87 14.22
C SER A 56 -4.41 3.25 13.97
N THR A 57 -4.71 2.89 12.72
CA THR A 57 -5.99 2.29 12.36
C THR A 57 -5.99 0.84 12.81
N ASP A 58 -6.92 0.49 13.71
CA ASP A 58 -7.11 -0.90 14.09
C ASP A 58 -7.57 -1.69 12.87
N VAL A 59 -6.67 -2.53 12.35
CA VAL A 59 -6.92 -3.40 11.20
C VAL A 59 -8.14 -4.31 11.48
N SER A 60 -8.51 -4.54 12.75
CA SER A 60 -9.72 -5.29 13.09
C SER A 60 -11.02 -4.59 12.67
N MET A 61 -11.04 -3.26 12.58
CA MET A 61 -12.21 -2.52 12.08
C MET A 61 -12.41 -2.76 10.57
N VAL A 62 -11.33 -2.81 9.80
CA VAL A 62 -11.38 -3.06 8.34
C VAL A 62 -11.86 -4.47 8.03
N PHE A 63 -11.50 -5.45 8.86
CA PHE A 63 -11.93 -6.83 8.65
C PHE A 63 -13.31 -7.16 9.18
N GLY A 64 -14.04 -6.19 9.75
CA GLY A 64 -15.40 -6.38 10.25
C GLY A 64 -15.46 -7.56 11.21
N THR A 65 -15.37 -7.30 12.51
CA THR A 65 -15.94 -8.25 13.46
C THR A 65 -17.43 -8.32 13.16
N VAL A 66 -17.83 -9.27 12.30
CA VAL A 66 -19.21 -9.73 12.19
C VAL A 66 -19.49 -10.31 13.55
N GLU A 67 -20.00 -9.46 14.44
CA GLU A 67 -20.63 -9.89 15.66
C GLU A 67 -21.76 -10.80 15.19
N ILE A 68 -21.53 -12.12 15.25
CA ILE A 68 -22.57 -13.09 14.94
C ILE A 68 -23.65 -12.77 15.97
N PRO A 69 -24.82 -12.22 15.55
CA PRO A 69 -25.86 -11.91 16.52
C PRO A 69 -26.16 -13.21 17.25
N ASP A 70 -26.17 -13.16 18.57
CA ASP A 70 -26.44 -14.31 19.42
C ASP A 70 -27.79 -14.88 18.97
N VAL A 71 -27.74 -15.95 18.19
CA VAL A 71 -28.94 -16.56 17.63
C VAL A 71 -29.70 -17.04 18.86
N PRO A 72 -30.91 -16.52 19.15
CA PRO A 72 -31.64 -16.92 20.34
C PRO A 72 -31.78 -18.44 20.28
N GLU A 73 -31.26 -19.09 21.32
CA GLU A 73 -31.23 -20.53 21.48
C GLU A 73 -32.64 -21.07 21.21
N MET A 74 -32.84 -21.67 20.04
CA MET A 74 -34.13 -22.26 19.68
C MET A 74 -34.36 -23.39 20.68
N PRO A 75 -35.43 -23.36 21.50
CA PRO A 75 -35.61 -24.34 22.56
C PRO A 75 -35.72 -25.73 21.93
N GLN A 76 -34.66 -26.52 22.10
CA GLN A 76 -34.65 -27.93 21.73
C GLN A 76 -35.69 -28.63 22.59
N THR A 77 -36.87 -28.84 22.02
CA THR A 77 -37.95 -29.61 22.60
C THR A 77 -37.61 -31.10 22.48
N ILE A 78 -36.63 -31.54 23.28
CA ILE A 78 -36.50 -32.94 23.70
C ILE A 78 -37.39 -33.10 24.94
N THR A 79 -38.70 -33.20 24.70
CA THR A 79 -39.60 -33.79 25.70
C THR A 79 -40.37 -34.89 25.01
N GLY A 80 -39.97 -36.11 25.35
CA GLY A 80 -40.59 -37.33 24.89
C GLY A 80 -42.11 -37.27 25.06
N HIS A 81 -42.78 -37.56 23.96
CA HIS A 81 -43.99 -38.36 23.88
C HIS A 81 -44.96 -38.30 25.08
N GLY A 82 -46.00 -37.46 24.96
CA GLY A 82 -47.12 -37.48 25.90
C GLY A 82 -48.24 -36.50 25.58
N TYR A 83 -49.14 -36.90 24.69
CA TYR A 83 -50.56 -36.47 24.60
C TYR A 83 -50.94 -34.98 24.46
N ARG A 84 -51.29 -34.63 23.21
CA ARG A 84 -52.59 -34.06 22.80
C ARG A 84 -53.13 -32.84 23.58
N ALA A 85 -52.94 -31.65 23.02
CA ALA A 85 -54.00 -30.62 22.95
C ALA A 85 -53.77 -29.68 21.77
N LYS A 86 -54.83 -29.47 20.99
CA LYS A 86 -54.90 -28.54 19.86
C LYS A 86 -54.93 -27.10 20.40
N GLN A 87 -54.08 -26.21 19.90
CA GLN A 87 -54.56 -24.88 19.53
C GLN A 87 -53.68 -24.28 18.44
N ILE A 88 -54.35 -24.00 17.34
CA ILE A 88 -53.88 -23.32 16.14
C ILE A 88 -54.03 -21.84 16.48
N VAL A 89 -52.92 -21.11 16.60
CA VAL A 89 -52.90 -19.67 16.34
C VAL A 89 -51.64 -19.40 15.54
N ASP A 90 -51.91 -19.06 14.29
CA ASP A 90 -51.00 -18.58 13.28
C ASP A 90 -50.41 -17.23 13.70
N PRO A 91 -49.08 -17.03 13.65
CA PRO A 91 -48.53 -15.70 13.49
C PRO A 91 -48.32 -15.45 11.99
N GLU A 92 -49.22 -14.68 11.38
CA GLU A 92 -48.92 -13.94 10.15
C GLU A 92 -47.67 -13.10 10.38
N SER A 93 -46.51 -13.59 9.94
CA SER A 93 -45.30 -12.79 9.82
C SER A 93 -45.29 -12.20 8.42
N GLU A 94 -45.79 -10.97 8.29
CA GLU A 94 -45.63 -10.16 7.09
C GLU A 94 -44.14 -9.88 6.87
N ALA A 95 -43.67 -10.15 5.65
CA ALA A 95 -42.30 -9.95 5.23
C ALA A 95 -41.99 -8.45 5.13
N GLU A 96 -41.12 -7.93 5.99
CA GLU A 96 -40.42 -6.67 5.73
C GLU A 96 -39.38 -6.91 4.63
N THR A 97 -39.68 -6.39 3.45
CA THR A 97 -38.70 -6.22 2.37
C THR A 97 -38.23 -4.77 2.46
N ASP A 98 -37.06 -4.55 3.08
CA ASP A 98 -36.32 -3.31 2.97
C ASP A 98 -35.26 -3.49 1.88
N GLU A 99 -35.69 -3.29 0.63
CA GLU A 99 -34.78 -3.18 -0.50
C GLU A 99 -34.22 -1.76 -0.51
N GLU A 100 -33.13 -1.56 0.24
CA GLU A 100 -32.33 -0.34 0.15
C GLU A 100 -31.84 -0.19 -1.30
N MET A 101 -32.34 0.83 -1.98
CA MET A 101 -31.93 1.18 -3.33
C MET A 101 -30.49 1.70 -3.29
N LEU A 102 -29.54 0.83 -3.62
CA LEU A 102 -28.18 1.21 -3.98
C LEU A 102 -28.22 2.27 -5.08
N GLU A 103 -27.99 3.50 -4.66
CA GLU A 103 -27.77 4.66 -5.52
C GLU A 103 -26.54 4.39 -6.39
N LYS A 104 -26.81 3.91 -7.61
CA LYS A 104 -25.81 3.81 -8.67
C LYS A 104 -25.45 5.23 -9.09
N THR A 105 -24.42 5.79 -8.47
CA THR A 105 -23.71 6.97 -8.99
C THR A 105 -23.02 6.61 -10.29
N GLU A 106 -23.74 6.85 -11.38
CA GLU A 106 -23.22 6.93 -12.74
C GLU A 106 -22.40 8.21 -12.85
N GLY A 107 -21.13 8.11 -12.42
CA GLY A 107 -20.10 9.10 -12.67
C GLY A 107 -19.61 8.99 -14.10
N ALA A 108 -19.83 10.06 -14.86
CA ALA A 108 -19.54 10.21 -16.27
C ALA A 108 -18.05 10.05 -16.62
N ALA A 109 -17.85 9.79 -17.92
CA ALA A 109 -16.60 9.70 -18.65
C ALA A 109 -15.57 10.81 -18.33
N ASP A 110 -14.30 10.40 -18.31
CA ASP A 110 -13.17 11.05 -19.00
C ASP A 110 -12.07 9.98 -19.05
N GLU A 111 -11.89 9.27 -20.17
CA GLU A 111 -11.04 9.66 -21.30
C GLU A 111 -9.60 10.00 -20.87
N ASP A 112 -8.67 9.22 -21.44
CA ASP A 112 -7.24 9.49 -21.54
C ASP A 112 -6.33 9.14 -20.34
N LEU A 113 -6.20 7.83 -20.08
CA LEU A 113 -4.94 7.25 -19.60
C LEU A 113 -3.95 7.17 -20.77
N THR A 114 -3.52 8.33 -21.26
CA THR A 114 -2.47 8.46 -22.27
C THR A 114 -1.18 7.89 -21.68
N GLU A 115 -0.75 6.76 -22.23
CA GLU A 115 0.66 6.48 -22.49
C GLU A 115 1.58 6.49 -21.26
N MET A 116 1.39 5.48 -20.40
CA MET A 116 2.45 4.62 -19.88
C MET A 116 3.88 5.17 -20.03
N GLU A 117 4.21 6.14 -19.18
CA GLU A 117 5.56 6.68 -18.94
C GLU A 117 6.43 5.65 -18.19
N ALA A 118 6.39 4.38 -18.61
CA ALA A 118 7.03 3.25 -17.96
C ALA A 118 8.44 2.92 -18.51
N ILE A 119 9.03 3.77 -19.36
CA ILE A 119 10.28 3.46 -20.08
C ILE A 119 11.36 4.54 -19.89
N ARG A 120 11.50 5.16 -18.71
CA ARG A 120 12.60 6.13 -18.46
C ARG A 120 13.35 5.97 -17.14
N ILE A 121 13.41 4.77 -16.56
CA ILE A 121 14.32 4.50 -15.43
C ILE A 121 15.10 3.20 -15.68
N ASP A 122 15.88 3.15 -16.77
CA ASP A 122 16.92 2.11 -16.94
C ASP A 122 18.09 2.59 -17.81
N ALA A 123 18.63 3.78 -17.55
CA ALA A 123 19.85 4.27 -18.21
C ALA A 123 20.93 4.81 -17.26
N VAL A 124 20.58 5.13 -16.00
CA VAL A 124 21.54 5.70 -15.04
C VAL A 124 22.33 4.62 -14.28
N VAL A 125 21.82 3.39 -14.17
CA VAL A 125 22.50 2.31 -13.42
C VAL A 125 23.60 1.61 -14.22
N GLN A 126 23.63 1.72 -15.56
CA GLN A 126 24.70 1.12 -16.38
C GLN A 126 25.96 1.99 -16.55
N ALA A 127 26.00 3.22 -16.06
CA ALA A 127 27.20 4.07 -16.18
C ALA A 127 28.28 3.81 -15.10
N SER A 128 27.98 3.02 -14.07
CA SER A 128 28.89 2.85 -12.90
C SER A 128 29.71 1.56 -12.86
N LEU A 129 29.65 0.71 -13.88
CA LEU A 129 30.46 -0.53 -13.95
C LEU A 129 31.20 -0.68 -15.28
N ALA A 130 32.00 0.33 -15.63
CA ALA A 130 33.10 0.14 -16.57
C ALA A 130 34.39 -0.09 -15.77
N PRO A 131 35.05 -1.27 -15.85
CA PRO A 131 36.42 -1.39 -15.37
C PRO A 131 37.31 -0.52 -16.26
N VAL A 132 37.95 0.49 -15.67
CA VAL A 132 38.97 1.30 -16.33
C VAL A 132 40.23 0.44 -16.53
N ALA A 133 40.22 -0.39 -17.57
CA ALA A 133 41.38 -1.09 -18.07
C ALA A 133 41.80 -0.44 -19.38
N GLY A 134 42.58 0.63 -19.27
CA GLY A 134 43.04 1.37 -20.43
C GLY A 134 44.26 2.23 -20.11
N SER A 135 45.45 1.61 -20.13
CA SER A 135 46.64 2.25 -20.69
C SER A 135 47.79 1.25 -20.79
N SER A 136 48.05 0.76 -22.01
CA SER A 136 49.42 0.52 -22.47
C SER A 136 49.38 0.29 -23.98
N GLY A 137 49.35 1.40 -24.72
CA GLY A 137 49.47 1.40 -26.17
C GLY A 137 50.36 2.55 -26.63
N ALA A 138 51.31 2.20 -27.49
CA ALA A 138 52.16 3.05 -28.34
C ALA A 138 53.47 3.59 -27.73
N GLY A 139 54.57 2.91 -28.06
CA GLY A 139 55.90 3.54 -28.10
C GLY A 139 56.09 4.39 -29.36
N PRO A 140 57.20 5.14 -29.45
CA PRO A 140 57.72 5.60 -30.72
C PRO A 140 59.04 4.91 -31.08
N SER A 141 59.05 4.50 -32.33
CA SER A 141 60.16 4.03 -33.12
C SER A 141 61.24 5.10 -33.32
N ARG A 142 62.52 4.67 -33.16
CA ARG A 142 63.68 4.97 -34.03
C ARG A 142 64.17 6.42 -34.16
N GLY A 143 65.41 6.66 -33.73
CA GLY A 143 66.21 7.83 -34.09
C GLY A 143 67.70 7.64 -33.83
N HIS A 144 68.46 7.46 -34.92
CA HIS A 144 69.91 7.51 -35.05
C HIS A 144 70.51 8.79 -34.44
N PHE A 145 71.64 8.74 -33.74
CA PHE A 145 72.73 9.73 -33.82
C PHE A 145 74.04 9.10 -33.36
N GLY A 146 75.06 9.15 -34.23
CA GLY A 146 76.43 8.80 -33.88
C GLY A 146 77.24 10.05 -33.53
N HIS A 147 78.32 9.85 -32.76
CA HIS A 147 79.66 10.29 -33.13
C HIS A 147 80.69 9.52 -32.32
#